data_AF-A0AAW6BIB8-F1
#
_entry.id   AF-A0AAW6BIB8-F1
#
_cell.length_a   1.000
_cell.length_b   1.000
_cell.length_c   1.000
_cell.angle_alpha   90.00
_cell.angle_beta   90.00
_cell.angle_gamma   90.00
#
_symmetry.space_group_name_H-M   'P 1'
#
loop_
_entity.id
_entity.type
_entity.pdbx_description
1 polymer ?
#
loop_
_entity_poly.entity_id
_entity_poly.type
_entity_poly.pdbx_seq_one_letter_code
_entity_poly.pdbx_strand_id
1 'polypeptide(L)'
;MTTLIASDNAIIEVNNVLNTVLSQYLNINGNKIDIRFDLPEINSIQSEPTVSVFLYDINEDLQLRSAEPRRYNPMTSTLLPGWVNINCNYLITYWDASKPSSDSSNPDSQPNNQAAQVMTRVLNALINNRQLTGIPGAYTRIIPQQENLNSLGNFWQALGNRPRLSLMYSITVPMKLQNIKDNITPINHISASVDQKPNLNNSQINQALVDKLCADLGGTEDARLALAKVNLVTKFSTVNNENQQNRSMILEISGVTHSNYLPKIKDILSKWKNSQNAVVEINGVGIIISKENSEKLIGI
;
A
#
# COMPACT_ATOMS: atom_id res chain seq x y z
N MET A 1 -9.58 -1.75 -23.57
CA MET A 1 -10.22 -0.93 -22.52
C MET A 1 -10.41 -1.86 -21.33
N THR A 2 -9.63 -1.70 -20.26
CA THR A 2 -9.63 -2.61 -19.10
C THR A 2 -10.91 -2.38 -18.29
N THR A 3 -11.74 -3.40 -18.12
CA THR A 3 -12.94 -3.30 -17.29
C THR A 3 -12.56 -3.54 -15.84
N LEU A 4 -12.77 -2.54 -14.98
CA LEU A 4 -12.52 -2.64 -13.54
C LEU A 4 -13.73 -3.27 -12.86
N ILE A 5 -13.51 -4.35 -12.11
CA ILE A 5 -14.58 -5.02 -11.39
C ILE A 5 -14.82 -4.34 -10.05
N ALA A 6 -16.09 -4.25 -9.64
CA ALA A 6 -16.43 -3.74 -8.32
C ALA A 6 -15.89 -4.65 -7.21
N SER A 7 -15.42 -4.06 -6.09
CA SER A 7 -14.84 -4.82 -4.97
C SER A 7 -15.73 -5.95 -4.47
N ASP A 8 -17.04 -5.68 -4.40
CA ASP A 8 -17.96 -6.53 -3.66
C ASP A 8 -18.35 -7.81 -4.44
N ASN A 9 -18.12 -7.83 -5.76
CA ASN A 9 -18.52 -8.92 -6.65
C ASN A 9 -17.37 -9.54 -7.46
N ALA A 10 -16.12 -9.14 -7.24
CA ALA A 10 -15.00 -9.53 -8.09
C ALA A 10 -14.85 -11.04 -8.27
N ILE A 11 -14.90 -11.81 -7.18
CA ILE A 11 -14.77 -13.28 -7.23
C ILE A 11 -15.99 -13.92 -7.90
N ILE A 12 -17.18 -13.39 -7.63
CA ILE A 12 -18.44 -13.92 -8.17
C ILE A 12 -18.49 -13.74 -9.69
N GLU A 13 -18.08 -12.57 -10.19
CA GLU A 13 -17.99 -12.30 -11.63
C GLU A 13 -17.00 -13.24 -12.32
N VAL A 14 -15.83 -13.47 -11.71
CA VAL A 14 -14.84 -14.43 -12.24
C VAL A 14 -15.42 -15.85 -12.29
N ASN A 15 -16.08 -16.30 -11.22
CA ASN A 15 -16.70 -17.62 -11.18
C ASN A 15 -17.78 -17.79 -12.25
N ASN A 16 -18.65 -16.79 -12.43
CA ASN A 16 -19.71 -16.82 -13.44
C ASN A 16 -19.15 -16.90 -14.88
N VAL A 17 -18.09 -16.14 -15.14
CA VAL A 17 -17.43 -16.15 -16.46
C VAL A 17 -16.74 -17.49 -16.70
N LEU A 18 -16.05 -18.03 -15.69
CA LEU A 18 -15.42 -19.35 -15.79
C LEU A 18 -16.47 -20.46 -16.01
N ASN A 19 -17.61 -20.40 -15.31
CA ASN A 19 -18.72 -21.33 -15.52
C ASN A 19 -19.24 -21.28 -16.96
N THR A 20 -19.42 -20.06 -17.49
CA THR A 20 -19.91 -19.85 -18.86
C THR A 20 -18.94 -20.43 -19.88
N VAL A 21 -17.64 -20.17 -19.71
CA VAL A 21 -16.58 -20.70 -20.58
C VAL A 21 -16.54 -22.23 -20.53
N LEU A 22 -16.54 -22.83 -19.34
CA LEU A 22 -16.47 -24.29 -19.21
C LEU A 22 -17.75 -24.96 -19.76
N SER A 23 -18.92 -24.40 -19.49
CA SER A 23 -20.21 -24.92 -19.95
C SER A 23 -20.29 -25.04 -21.47
N GLN A 24 -19.70 -24.10 -22.22
CA GLN A 24 -19.68 -24.13 -23.69
C GLN A 24 -18.92 -25.33 -24.25
N TYR A 25 -17.90 -25.82 -23.53
CA TYR A 25 -17.05 -26.92 -23.98
C TYR A 25 -17.45 -28.27 -23.39
N LEU A 26 -18.09 -28.28 -22.23
CA LEU A 26 -18.46 -29.50 -21.52
C LEU A 26 -19.83 -30.04 -21.96
N ASN A 27 -20.82 -29.16 -22.18
CA ASN A 27 -22.20 -29.55 -22.53
C ASN A 27 -22.38 -29.82 -24.04
N ILE A 28 -21.42 -30.50 -24.65
CA ILE A 28 -21.44 -30.85 -26.07
C ILE A 28 -22.01 -32.27 -26.22
N ASN A 29 -22.96 -32.44 -27.15
CA ASN A 29 -23.53 -33.73 -27.57
C ASN A 29 -24.32 -34.50 -26.50
N GLY A 30 -25.09 -33.82 -25.64
CA GLY A 30 -26.02 -34.47 -24.70
C GLY A 30 -25.38 -35.17 -23.50
N ASN A 31 -24.04 -35.18 -23.40
CA ASN A 31 -23.34 -35.60 -22.18
C ASN A 31 -23.47 -34.50 -21.12
N LYS A 32 -24.33 -34.72 -20.14
CA LYS A 32 -24.51 -33.83 -19.00
C LYS A 32 -23.35 -34.03 -18.02
N ILE A 33 -22.46 -33.03 -17.96
CA ILE A 33 -21.37 -32.97 -16.98
C ILE A 33 -21.70 -31.83 -16.04
N ASP A 34 -21.77 -32.13 -14.75
CA ASP A 34 -22.05 -31.13 -13.74
C ASP A 34 -20.79 -30.26 -13.49
N ILE A 35 -20.98 -28.96 -13.22
CA ILE A 35 -19.90 -28.02 -12.92
C ILE A 35 -20.16 -27.44 -11.54
N ARG A 36 -19.22 -27.66 -10.62
CA ARG A 36 -19.33 -27.21 -9.23
C ARG A 36 -18.16 -26.31 -8.86
N PHE A 37 -18.41 -25.35 -7.97
CA PHE A 37 -17.41 -24.40 -7.46
C PHE A 37 -16.99 -24.71 -6.02
N ASP A 38 -17.25 -25.94 -5.57
CA ASP A 38 -16.81 -26.51 -4.31
C ASP A 38 -16.04 -27.82 -4.56
N LEU A 39 -15.40 -28.35 -3.53
CA LEU A 39 -14.85 -29.70 -3.56
C LEU A 39 -15.94 -30.70 -3.17
N PRO A 40 -16.18 -31.74 -3.99
CA PRO A 40 -17.04 -32.85 -3.61
C PRO A 40 -16.55 -33.53 -2.33
N GLU A 41 -17.48 -34.10 -1.55
CA GLU A 41 -17.12 -34.86 -0.36
C GLU A 41 -16.21 -36.04 -0.73
N ILE A 42 -15.11 -36.19 0.01
CA ILE A 42 -13.96 -37.08 -0.25
C ILE A 42 -14.36 -38.55 -0.50
N ASN A 43 -15.50 -38.99 0.01
CA ASN A 43 -16.01 -40.37 -0.12
C ASN A 43 -17.36 -40.47 -0.83
N SER A 44 -17.91 -39.36 -1.32
CA SER A 44 -19.17 -39.36 -2.05
C SER A 44 -18.97 -39.80 -3.50
N ILE A 45 -19.87 -40.64 -3.98
CA ILE A 45 -19.99 -40.94 -5.39
C ILE A 45 -20.94 -39.88 -5.95
N GLN A 46 -20.49 -39.14 -6.97
CA GLN A 46 -21.36 -38.16 -7.61
C GLN A 46 -22.46 -38.89 -8.38
N SER A 47 -23.67 -38.33 -8.37
CA SER A 47 -24.79 -38.89 -9.14
C SER A 47 -24.58 -38.76 -10.65
N GLU A 48 -23.80 -37.76 -11.06
CA GLU A 48 -23.44 -37.46 -12.45
C GLU A 48 -21.93 -37.17 -12.52
N PRO A 49 -21.26 -37.37 -13.67
CA PRO A 49 -19.88 -36.93 -13.85
C PRO A 49 -19.73 -35.44 -13.57
N THR A 50 -18.78 -35.06 -12.71
CA THR A 50 -18.67 -33.68 -12.20
C THR A 50 -17.28 -33.11 -12.41
N VAL A 51 -17.20 -31.88 -12.88
CA VAL A 51 -15.99 -31.05 -12.86
C VAL A 51 -16.07 -30.10 -11.67
N SER A 52 -15.13 -30.22 -10.74
CA SER A 52 -14.99 -29.33 -9.60
C SER A 52 -13.95 -28.26 -9.92
N VAL A 53 -14.36 -27.00 -9.79
CA VAL A 53 -13.57 -25.78 -10.01
C VAL A 53 -13.34 -25.14 -8.65
N PHE A 54 -12.29 -25.57 -7.96
CA PHE A 54 -12.02 -25.18 -6.58
C PHE A 54 -11.08 -23.98 -6.50
N LEU A 55 -11.54 -22.87 -5.93
CA LEU A 55 -10.71 -21.70 -5.63
C LEU A 55 -9.92 -21.96 -4.34
N TYR A 56 -8.62 -22.25 -4.46
CA TYR A 56 -7.80 -22.66 -3.30
C TYR A 56 -6.98 -21.52 -2.69
N ASP A 57 -6.69 -20.47 -3.44
CA ASP A 57 -5.91 -19.33 -2.96
C ASP A 57 -6.28 -18.04 -3.71
N ILE A 58 -6.22 -16.92 -2.99
CA ILE A 58 -6.41 -15.58 -3.50
C ILE A 58 -5.29 -14.70 -2.95
N ASN A 59 -4.51 -14.11 -3.84
CA ASN A 59 -3.43 -13.23 -3.47
C ASN A 59 -3.34 -12.03 -4.40
N GLU A 60 -2.68 -10.96 -3.97
CA GLU A 60 -2.40 -9.83 -4.85
C GLU A 60 -1.23 -10.16 -5.79
N ASP A 61 -1.41 -9.88 -7.07
CA ASP A 61 -0.34 -10.00 -8.06
C ASP A 61 0.58 -8.78 -8.02
N LEU A 62 1.65 -8.89 -7.23
CA LEU A 62 2.66 -7.85 -7.07
C LEU A 62 3.40 -7.53 -8.37
N GLN A 63 3.47 -8.47 -9.33
CA GLN A 63 4.19 -8.26 -10.59
C GLN A 63 3.42 -7.30 -11.50
N LEU A 64 2.09 -7.27 -11.37
CA LEU A 64 1.21 -6.36 -12.09
C LEU A 64 0.92 -5.09 -11.29
N ARG A 65 1.53 -4.91 -10.11
CA ARG A 65 1.37 -3.68 -9.33
C ARG A 65 2.16 -2.55 -9.98
N SER A 66 1.44 -1.56 -10.52
CA SER A 66 2.02 -0.31 -10.98
C SER A 66 1.96 0.76 -9.90
N ALA A 67 2.95 1.66 -9.87
CA ALA A 67 2.93 2.86 -9.04
C ALA A 67 2.05 3.95 -9.67
N GLU A 68 0.77 3.66 -9.92
CA GLU A 68 -0.15 4.68 -10.42
C GLU A 68 -0.65 5.58 -9.28
N PRO A 69 -0.46 6.91 -9.39
CA PRO A 69 -1.06 7.83 -8.43
C PRO A 69 -2.58 7.81 -8.58
N ARG A 70 -3.29 8.05 -7.47
CA ARG A 70 -4.74 8.25 -7.52
C ARG A 70 -5.04 9.46 -8.39
N ARG A 71 -5.92 9.27 -9.37
CA ARG A 71 -6.32 10.34 -10.29
C ARG A 71 -7.32 11.26 -9.61
N TYR A 72 -7.15 12.56 -9.78
CA TYR A 72 -8.11 13.57 -9.31
C TYR A 72 -9.22 13.78 -10.35
N ASN A 73 -10.46 13.89 -9.89
CA ASN A 73 -11.59 14.30 -10.71
C ASN A 73 -11.97 15.76 -10.39
N PRO A 74 -11.69 16.72 -11.28
CA PRO A 74 -12.01 18.14 -11.07
C PRO A 74 -13.51 18.44 -10.96
N MET A 75 -14.37 17.63 -11.59
CA MET A 75 -15.82 17.86 -11.60
C MET A 75 -16.46 17.55 -10.24
N THR A 76 -15.92 16.55 -9.53
CA THR A 76 -16.44 16.12 -8.23
C THR A 76 -15.56 16.59 -7.08
N SER A 77 -14.40 17.20 -7.35
CA SER A 77 -13.37 17.56 -6.35
C SER A 77 -12.94 16.37 -5.48
N THR A 78 -12.90 15.17 -6.05
CA THR A 78 -12.55 13.95 -5.32
C THR A 78 -11.41 13.18 -5.99
N LEU A 79 -10.61 12.48 -5.19
CA LEU A 79 -9.69 11.47 -5.72
C LEU A 79 -10.45 10.20 -6.11
N LEU A 80 -10.26 9.74 -7.34
CA LEU A 80 -10.79 8.45 -7.79
C LEU A 80 -10.18 7.32 -6.93
N PRO A 81 -10.96 6.27 -6.64
CA PRO A 81 -10.43 5.10 -5.95
C PRO A 81 -9.39 4.42 -6.82
N GLY A 82 -8.37 3.85 -6.19
CA GLY A 82 -7.41 2.99 -6.85
C GLY A 82 -8.03 1.63 -7.23
N TRP A 83 -7.20 0.77 -7.80
CA TRP A 83 -7.51 -0.64 -8.01
C TRP A 83 -6.35 -1.50 -7.52
N VAL A 84 -6.63 -2.78 -7.30
CA VAL A 84 -5.63 -3.79 -6.94
C VAL A 84 -5.80 -4.99 -7.87
N ASN A 85 -4.69 -5.58 -8.32
CA ASN A 85 -4.73 -6.75 -9.18
C ASN A 85 -4.76 -8.01 -8.31
N ILE A 86 -5.93 -8.64 -8.23
CA ILE A 86 -6.12 -9.86 -7.44
C ILE A 86 -5.99 -11.06 -8.35
N ASN A 87 -5.11 -11.98 -7.96
CA ASN A 87 -4.91 -13.27 -8.60
C ASN A 87 -5.72 -14.36 -7.88
N CYS A 88 -6.69 -14.92 -8.58
CA CYS A 88 -7.52 -16.03 -8.15
C CYS A 88 -6.96 -17.34 -8.70
N ASN A 89 -6.54 -18.26 -7.82
CA ASN A 89 -5.95 -19.53 -8.23
C ASN A 89 -6.94 -20.68 -8.06
N TYR A 90 -7.30 -21.28 -9.19
CA TYR A 90 -8.25 -22.38 -9.27
C TYR A 90 -7.54 -23.71 -9.50
N LEU A 91 -8.10 -24.75 -8.90
CA LEU A 91 -7.77 -26.14 -9.14
C LEU A 91 -8.99 -26.83 -9.74
N ILE A 92 -8.85 -27.32 -10.97
CA ILE A 92 -9.93 -27.96 -11.71
C ILE A 92 -9.69 -29.47 -11.74
N THR A 93 -10.65 -30.23 -11.23
CA THR A 93 -10.55 -31.68 -11.06
C THR A 93 -11.81 -32.38 -11.58
N TYR A 94 -11.66 -33.63 -12.03
CA TYR A 94 -12.77 -34.46 -12.47
C TYR A 94 -13.13 -35.54 -11.44
N TRP A 95 -14.42 -35.67 -11.19
CA TRP A 95 -15.03 -36.60 -10.26
C TRP A 95 -16.01 -37.49 -11.01
N ASP A 96 -15.73 -38.79 -10.99
CA ASP A 96 -16.56 -39.77 -11.66
C ASP A 96 -17.78 -40.15 -10.82
N ALA A 97 -18.83 -40.58 -11.51
CA ALA A 97 -20.01 -41.19 -10.92
C ALA A 97 -19.82 -42.71 -10.68
N SER A 98 -18.78 -43.32 -11.25
CA SER A 98 -18.45 -44.73 -11.01
C SER A 98 -17.40 -44.91 -9.90
N LYS A 99 -17.44 -46.06 -9.22
CA LYS A 99 -16.33 -46.48 -8.34
C LYS A 99 -15.14 -46.90 -9.21
N PRO A 100 -13.89 -46.57 -8.81
CA PRO A 100 -12.71 -47.02 -9.53
C PRO A 100 -12.67 -48.55 -9.58
N SER A 101 -12.57 -49.12 -10.78
CA SER A 101 -12.41 -50.55 -10.99
C SER A 101 -10.95 -50.96 -10.85
N SER A 102 -10.71 -52.17 -10.33
CA SER A 102 -9.39 -52.80 -10.29
C SER A 102 -9.05 -53.59 -11.56
N ASP A 103 -9.97 -53.67 -12.53
CA ASP A 103 -9.78 -54.39 -13.79
C ASP A 103 -9.23 -53.46 -14.88
N SER A 104 -8.14 -53.87 -15.52
CA SER A 104 -7.54 -53.17 -16.67
C SER A 104 -8.46 -53.14 -17.89
N SER A 105 -9.44 -54.05 -17.96
CA SER A 105 -10.41 -54.13 -19.06
C SER A 105 -11.59 -53.16 -18.88
N ASN A 106 -11.70 -52.51 -17.73
CA ASN A 106 -12.74 -51.50 -17.49
C ASN A 106 -12.56 -50.32 -18.48
N PRO A 107 -13.64 -49.83 -19.12
CA PRO A 107 -13.62 -48.60 -19.91
C PRO A 107 -12.90 -47.41 -19.23
N ASP A 108 -12.98 -47.29 -17.91
CA ASP A 108 -12.31 -46.20 -17.17
C ASP A 108 -10.77 -46.35 -17.10
N SER A 109 -10.26 -47.56 -17.33
CA SER A 109 -8.83 -47.87 -17.35
C SER A 109 -8.21 -47.77 -18.75
N GLN A 110 -9.03 -47.47 -19.77
CA GLN A 110 -8.57 -47.36 -21.16
C GLN A 110 -7.92 -46.00 -21.46
N PRO A 111 -7.02 -45.89 -22.46
CA PRO A 111 -6.39 -44.63 -22.83
C PRO A 111 -7.39 -43.51 -23.20
N ASN A 112 -8.56 -43.88 -23.71
CA ASN A 112 -9.65 -42.98 -24.09
C ASN A 112 -10.76 -42.91 -23.03
N ASN A 113 -10.44 -43.11 -21.75
CA ASN A 113 -11.41 -43.08 -20.66
C ASN A 113 -12.15 -41.74 -20.55
N GLN A 114 -13.31 -41.78 -19.88
CA GLN A 114 -14.17 -40.62 -19.69
C GLN A 114 -13.42 -39.46 -19.01
N ALA A 115 -12.63 -39.75 -17.98
CA ALA A 115 -11.85 -38.73 -17.26
C ALA A 115 -10.89 -37.96 -18.19
N ALA A 116 -10.14 -38.66 -19.06
CA ALA A 116 -9.23 -38.04 -20.02
C ALA A 116 -9.99 -37.23 -21.08
N GLN A 117 -11.13 -37.72 -21.55
CA GLN A 117 -11.96 -36.99 -22.50
C GLN A 117 -12.49 -35.68 -21.90
N VAL A 118 -13.03 -35.73 -20.68
CA VAL A 118 -13.56 -34.55 -19.98
C VAL A 118 -12.44 -33.56 -19.69
N MET A 119 -11.32 -34.01 -19.12
CA MET A 119 -10.19 -33.13 -18.80
C MET A 119 -9.54 -32.54 -20.05
N THR A 120 -9.56 -33.25 -21.19
CA THR A 120 -9.12 -32.69 -22.49
C THR A 120 -10.07 -31.58 -22.96
N ARG A 121 -11.39 -31.73 -22.76
CA ARG A 121 -12.36 -30.66 -23.07
C ARG A 121 -12.18 -29.44 -22.16
N VAL A 122 -11.97 -29.65 -20.86
CA VAL A 122 -11.62 -28.58 -19.91
C VAL A 122 -10.35 -27.86 -20.38
N LEU A 123 -9.29 -28.61 -20.70
CA LEU A 123 -8.04 -28.04 -21.18
C LEU A 123 -8.25 -27.20 -22.45
N ASN A 124 -9.02 -27.71 -23.42
CA ASN A 124 -9.37 -26.97 -24.64
C ASN A 124 -10.15 -25.69 -24.33
N ALA A 125 -11.06 -25.72 -23.35
CA ALA A 125 -11.79 -24.52 -22.91
C ALA A 125 -10.83 -23.46 -22.38
N LEU A 126 -9.89 -23.85 -21.51
CA LEU A 126 -8.92 -22.93 -20.91
C LEU A 126 -7.95 -22.37 -21.95
N ILE A 127 -7.37 -23.23 -22.80
CA ILE A 127 -6.38 -22.82 -23.83
C ILE A 127 -7.00 -21.87 -24.85
N ASN A 128 -8.25 -22.10 -25.27
CA ASN A 128 -8.91 -21.23 -26.23
C ASN A 128 -9.43 -19.93 -25.62
N ASN A 129 -9.61 -19.87 -24.29
CA ASN A 129 -10.09 -18.69 -23.57
C ASN A 129 -8.98 -18.05 -22.71
N ARG A 130 -7.82 -17.79 -23.33
CA ARG A 130 -6.72 -17.02 -22.68
C ARG A 130 -7.12 -15.60 -22.29
N GLN A 131 -8.03 -15.01 -23.05
CA GLN A 131 -8.70 -13.76 -22.70
C GLN A 131 -10.14 -14.10 -22.39
N LEU A 132 -10.55 -13.88 -21.15
CA LEU A 132 -11.93 -14.12 -20.74
C LEU A 132 -12.82 -13.02 -21.32
N THR A 133 -13.74 -13.39 -22.21
CA THR A 133 -14.62 -12.45 -22.93
C THR A 133 -15.51 -11.63 -21.99
N GLY A 134 -15.86 -12.16 -20.82
CA GLY A 134 -16.64 -11.45 -19.80
C GLY A 134 -15.85 -10.44 -18.95
N ILE A 135 -14.52 -10.51 -18.94
CA ILE A 135 -13.66 -9.63 -18.14
C ILE A 135 -12.47 -9.17 -19.01
N PRO A 136 -12.69 -8.22 -19.94
CA PRO A 136 -11.64 -7.77 -20.82
C PRO A 136 -10.57 -7.02 -20.02
N GLY A 137 -9.33 -7.53 -20.10
CA GLY A 137 -8.19 -7.05 -19.32
C GLY A 137 -7.78 -7.98 -18.17
N ALA A 138 -8.51 -9.06 -17.91
CA ALA A 138 -8.03 -10.14 -17.06
C ALA A 138 -6.79 -10.81 -17.68
N TYR A 139 -5.79 -11.10 -16.85
CA TYR A 139 -4.60 -11.83 -17.25
C TYR A 139 -4.70 -13.26 -16.75
N THR A 140 -4.61 -14.24 -17.65
CA THR A 140 -4.77 -15.66 -17.28
C THR A 140 -3.48 -16.43 -17.47
N ARG A 141 -3.19 -17.35 -16.56
CA ARG A 141 -2.10 -18.32 -16.64
C ARG A 141 -2.67 -19.72 -16.56
N ILE A 142 -2.38 -20.51 -17.59
CA ILE A 142 -2.87 -21.88 -17.74
C ILE A 142 -1.70 -22.82 -17.43
N ILE A 143 -1.90 -23.73 -16.47
CA ILE A 143 -0.90 -24.74 -16.07
C ILE A 143 0.48 -24.10 -15.82
N PRO A 144 0.61 -23.21 -14.81
CA PRO A 144 1.93 -22.71 -14.44
C PRO A 144 2.84 -23.87 -14.03
N GLN A 145 4.12 -23.82 -14.41
CA GLN A 145 5.13 -24.84 -14.07
C GLN A 145 5.51 -24.87 -12.58
N GLN A 146 4.67 -24.31 -11.70
CA GLN A 146 4.95 -24.10 -10.28
C GLN A 146 4.71 -25.36 -9.43
N GLU A 147 4.11 -26.40 -10.02
CA GLU A 147 3.78 -27.64 -9.31
C GLU A 147 5.02 -28.49 -9.07
N ASN A 148 5.40 -28.61 -7.80
CA ASN A 148 6.31 -29.65 -7.34
C ASN A 148 5.46 -30.86 -6.91
N LEU A 149 5.82 -32.07 -7.38
CA LEU A 149 5.13 -33.32 -7.04
C LEU A 149 4.94 -33.51 -5.52
N ASN A 150 5.87 -32.98 -4.72
CA ASN A 150 5.79 -33.02 -3.25
C ASN A 150 4.61 -32.21 -2.69
N SER A 151 4.27 -31.07 -3.31
CA SER A 151 3.15 -30.22 -2.88
C SER A 151 1.81 -30.84 -3.25
N LEU A 152 1.70 -31.38 -4.46
CA LEU A 152 0.50 -32.07 -4.94
C LEU A 152 0.21 -33.35 -4.13
N GLY A 153 1.27 -34.07 -3.71
CA GLY A 153 1.14 -35.22 -2.81
C GLY A 153 0.48 -34.88 -1.47
N ASN A 154 0.94 -33.81 -0.81
CA ASN A 154 0.34 -33.34 0.46
C ASN A 154 -1.12 -32.91 0.27
N PHE A 155 -1.42 -32.24 -0.84
CA PHE A 155 -2.79 -31.82 -1.17
C PHE A 155 -3.73 -33.02 -1.29
N TRP A 156 -3.34 -34.05 -2.06
CA TRP A 156 -4.16 -35.25 -2.21
C TRP A 156 -4.26 -36.09 -0.93
N GLN A 157 -3.24 -36.07 -0.07
CA GLN A 157 -3.32 -36.69 1.25
C GLN A 157 -4.40 -36.02 2.11
N ALA A 158 -4.45 -34.69 2.11
CA ALA A 158 -5.49 -33.93 2.82
C ALA A 158 -6.90 -34.20 2.26
N LEU A 159 -7.01 -34.50 0.96
CA LEU A 159 -8.27 -34.88 0.29
C LEU A 159 -8.57 -36.38 0.28
N GLY A 160 -8.02 -37.13 1.25
CA GLY A 160 -8.38 -38.54 1.47
C GLY A 160 -7.62 -39.54 0.61
N ASN A 161 -6.37 -39.23 0.24
CA ASN A 161 -5.44 -40.15 -0.42
C ASN A 161 -5.91 -40.68 -1.79
N ARG A 162 -6.65 -39.86 -2.54
CA ARG A 162 -7.12 -40.21 -3.90
C ARG A 162 -6.55 -39.22 -4.92
N PRO A 163 -5.34 -39.47 -5.44
CA PRO A 163 -4.75 -38.59 -6.45
C PRO A 163 -5.59 -38.59 -7.72
N ARG A 164 -5.85 -37.40 -8.26
CA ARG A 164 -6.53 -37.21 -9.55
C ARG A 164 -5.70 -36.28 -10.42
N LEU A 165 -6.02 -36.24 -11.71
CA LEU A 165 -5.51 -35.20 -12.58
C LEU A 165 -6.10 -33.85 -12.16
N SER A 166 -5.22 -32.88 -11.91
CA SER A 166 -5.59 -31.49 -11.60
C SER A 166 -5.06 -30.56 -12.68
N LEU A 167 -5.90 -29.62 -13.11
CA LEU A 167 -5.48 -28.49 -13.93
C LEU A 167 -5.53 -27.22 -13.09
N MET A 168 -4.38 -26.57 -12.95
CA MET A 168 -4.32 -25.26 -12.31
C MET A 168 -4.60 -24.14 -13.30
N TYR A 169 -5.36 -23.16 -12.84
CA TYR A 169 -5.70 -22.00 -13.63
C TYR A 169 -5.69 -20.76 -12.74
N SER A 170 -4.83 -19.80 -13.07
CA SER A 170 -4.71 -18.54 -12.33
C SER A 170 -5.29 -17.40 -13.16
N ILE A 171 -6.17 -16.60 -12.56
CA ILE A 171 -6.83 -15.47 -13.21
C ILE A 171 -6.54 -14.22 -12.38
N THR A 172 -5.78 -13.29 -12.94
CA THR A 172 -5.57 -11.97 -12.34
C THR A 172 -6.58 -10.97 -12.88
N VAL A 173 -7.37 -10.37 -11.99
CA VAL A 173 -8.37 -9.35 -12.30
C VAL A 173 -8.11 -8.04 -11.57
N PRO A 174 -8.33 -6.88 -12.23
CA PRO A 174 -8.25 -5.59 -11.57
C PRO A 174 -9.53 -5.32 -10.78
N MET A 175 -9.42 -5.32 -9.45
CA MET A 175 -10.49 -5.01 -8.52
C MET A 175 -10.43 -3.55 -8.08
N LYS A 176 -11.50 -2.79 -8.31
CA LYS A 176 -11.62 -1.40 -7.86
C LYS A 176 -11.81 -1.34 -6.35
N LEU A 177 -11.08 -0.46 -5.68
CA LEU A 177 -11.23 -0.21 -4.25
C LEU A 177 -12.51 0.60 -3.97
N GLN A 178 -13.04 0.45 -2.76
CA GLN A 178 -14.17 1.26 -2.32
C GLN A 178 -13.79 2.74 -2.29
N ASN A 179 -14.72 3.59 -2.73
CA ASN A 179 -14.49 5.02 -2.80
C ASN A 179 -14.69 5.67 -1.43
N ILE A 180 -13.60 5.87 -0.69
CA ILE A 180 -13.60 6.74 0.47
C ILE A 180 -13.64 8.18 -0.05
N LYS A 181 -14.69 8.93 0.31
CA LYS A 181 -14.87 10.33 -0.11
C LYS A 181 -13.73 11.19 0.45
N ASP A 182 -12.71 11.36 -0.37
CA ASP A 182 -11.54 12.17 -0.08
C ASP A 182 -11.65 13.45 -0.92
N ASN A 183 -12.28 14.46 -0.30
CA ASN A 183 -12.54 15.74 -0.95
C ASN A 183 -11.26 16.58 -0.93
N ILE A 184 -10.72 16.87 -2.11
CA ILE A 184 -9.52 17.69 -2.27
C ILE A 184 -9.90 19.02 -2.91
N THR A 185 -9.56 20.11 -2.23
CA THR A 185 -9.71 21.45 -2.78
C THR A 185 -8.70 21.66 -3.92
N PRO A 186 -9.14 22.00 -5.14
CA PRO A 186 -8.23 22.28 -6.23
C PRO A 186 -7.39 23.53 -5.96
N ILE A 187 -6.19 23.56 -6.52
CA ILE A 187 -5.34 24.76 -6.52
C ILE A 187 -5.91 25.72 -7.56
N ASN A 188 -6.58 26.79 -7.09
CA ASN A 188 -7.19 27.80 -7.97
C ASN A 188 -6.22 28.94 -8.31
N HIS A 189 -5.30 29.27 -7.39
CA HIS A 189 -4.35 30.37 -7.54
C HIS A 189 -2.97 29.95 -7.05
N ILE A 190 -1.96 30.31 -7.82
CA ILE A 190 -0.55 30.14 -7.46
C ILE A 190 0.05 31.54 -7.40
N SER A 191 0.62 31.90 -6.24
CA SER A 191 1.37 33.14 -6.06
C SER A 191 2.77 32.81 -5.56
N ALA A 192 3.77 33.49 -6.11
CA ALA A 192 5.16 33.38 -5.67
C ALA A 192 5.74 34.79 -5.48
N SER A 193 6.56 34.97 -4.44
CA SER A 193 7.35 36.17 -4.20
C SER A 193 8.83 35.83 -4.19
N VAL A 194 9.66 36.78 -4.60
CA VAL A 194 11.12 36.66 -4.58
C VAL A 194 11.67 37.75 -3.67
N ASP A 195 12.24 37.34 -2.54
CA ASP A 195 12.84 38.24 -1.57
C ASP A 195 14.36 38.06 -1.55
N GLN A 196 15.10 39.15 -1.46
CA GLN A 196 16.55 39.11 -1.34
C GLN A 196 16.93 38.58 0.05
N LYS A 197 17.57 37.41 0.09
CA LYS A 197 18.07 36.84 1.35
C LYS A 197 19.24 37.69 1.87
N PRO A 198 19.22 38.14 3.13
CA PRO A 198 20.34 38.86 3.70
C PRO A 198 21.58 37.95 3.80
N ASN A 199 22.77 38.54 3.81
CA ASN A 199 24.05 37.83 4.00
C ASN A 199 24.27 37.43 5.48
N LEU A 200 23.21 36.99 6.15
CA LEU A 200 23.21 36.51 7.52
C LEU A 200 22.92 35.01 7.50
N ASN A 201 23.86 34.22 8.01
CA ASN A 201 23.66 32.79 8.14
C ASN A 201 22.96 32.48 9.47
N ASN A 202 21.93 31.64 9.45
CA ASN A 202 21.25 31.17 10.66
C ASN A 202 22.24 30.55 11.66
N SER A 203 23.32 29.92 11.20
CA SER A 203 24.35 29.38 12.10
C SER A 203 25.09 30.47 12.87
N GLN A 204 25.43 31.58 12.22
CA GLN A 204 26.10 32.72 12.86
C GLN A 204 25.19 33.39 13.89
N ILE A 205 23.90 33.55 13.55
CA ILE A 205 22.90 34.10 14.45
C ILE A 205 22.73 33.20 15.68
N ASN A 206 22.55 31.89 15.47
CA ASN A 206 22.35 30.94 16.56
C ASN A 206 23.58 30.91 17.49
N GLN A 207 24.79 30.91 16.93
CA GLN A 207 26.02 30.94 17.73
C GLN A 207 26.11 32.23 18.56
N ALA A 208 25.88 33.38 17.95
CA ALA A 208 25.94 34.67 18.63
C ALA A 208 24.89 34.78 19.75
N LEU A 209 23.69 34.21 19.54
CA LEU A 209 22.66 34.12 20.58
C LEU A 209 23.02 33.15 21.70
N VAL A 210 23.66 32.01 21.40
CA VAL A 210 24.18 31.07 22.43
C VAL A 210 25.24 31.77 23.28
N ASP A 211 26.19 32.46 22.65
CA ASP A 211 27.27 33.17 23.35
C ASP A 211 26.69 34.28 24.22
N LYS A 212 25.70 35.02 23.71
CA LYS A 212 24.98 36.05 24.47
C LYS A 212 24.18 35.47 25.63
N LEU A 213 23.52 34.32 25.45
CA LEU A 213 22.80 33.62 26.52
C LEU A 213 23.77 33.15 27.61
N CYS A 214 24.94 32.63 27.22
CA CYS A 214 25.98 32.23 28.15
C CYS A 214 26.50 33.42 28.95
N ALA A 215 26.73 34.57 28.31
CA ALA A 215 27.14 35.80 28.98
C ALA A 215 26.08 36.31 29.96
N ASP A 216 24.80 36.32 29.57
CA ASP A 216 23.68 36.78 30.40
C ASP A 216 23.38 35.84 31.59
N LEU A 217 23.80 34.57 31.50
CA LEU A 217 23.78 33.60 32.62
C LEU A 217 24.96 33.76 33.60
N GLY A 218 25.90 34.67 33.31
CA GLY A 218 27.07 34.95 34.15
C GLY A 218 28.41 34.57 33.56
N GLY A 219 28.46 34.03 32.32
CA GLY A 219 29.70 33.77 31.58
C GLY A 219 30.61 32.69 32.19
N THR A 220 30.10 31.88 33.13
CA THR A 220 30.88 30.82 33.79
C THR A 220 30.96 29.56 32.93
N GLU A 221 31.98 28.74 33.18
CA GLU A 221 32.12 27.44 32.50
C GLU A 221 30.94 26.50 32.83
N ASP A 222 30.38 26.60 34.04
CA ASP A 222 29.17 25.88 34.43
C ASP A 222 27.94 26.29 33.62
N ALA A 223 27.79 27.59 33.30
CA ALA A 223 26.71 28.07 32.43
C ALA A 223 26.89 27.54 31.00
N ARG A 224 28.14 27.48 30.51
CA ARG A 224 28.46 26.90 29.20
C ARG A 224 28.12 25.42 29.12
N LEU A 225 28.44 24.65 30.17
CA LEU A 225 28.07 23.24 30.29
C LEU A 225 26.56 23.05 30.39
N ALA A 226 25.85 23.90 31.13
CA ALA A 226 24.39 23.87 31.24
C ALA A 226 23.67 24.15 29.91
N LEU A 227 24.33 24.87 28.98
CA LEU A 227 23.82 25.16 27.63
C LEU A 227 24.27 24.13 26.57
N ALA A 228 25.19 23.20 26.89
CA ALA A 228 25.78 22.29 25.91
C ALA A 228 24.77 21.36 25.20
N LYS A 229 23.62 21.11 25.83
CA LYS A 229 22.51 20.30 25.29
C LYS A 229 21.27 21.14 24.97
N VAL A 230 21.43 22.46 24.91
CA VAL A 230 20.38 23.41 24.53
C VAL A 230 20.63 23.86 23.10
N ASN A 231 19.62 23.73 22.25
CA ASN A 231 19.65 24.13 20.85
C ASN A 231 18.75 25.35 20.63
N LEU A 232 19.31 26.39 20.00
CA LEU A 232 18.62 27.61 19.63
C LEU A 232 18.48 27.63 18.11
N VAL A 233 17.24 27.66 17.62
CA VAL A 233 16.92 27.75 16.20
C VAL A 233 16.16 29.05 15.94
N THR A 234 16.67 29.86 15.03
CA THR A 234 16.03 31.11 14.62
C THR A 234 15.27 30.96 13.31
N LYS A 235 14.10 31.58 13.24
CA LYS A 235 13.32 31.78 12.01
C LYS A 235 13.06 33.27 11.83
N PHE A 236 13.20 33.77 10.62
CA PHE A 236 12.87 35.17 10.33
C PHE A 236 11.37 35.40 10.53
N SER A 237 11.02 36.50 11.19
CA SER A 237 9.63 36.95 11.29
C SER A 237 9.24 37.67 9.99
N THR A 238 7.99 37.51 9.58
CA THR A 238 7.40 38.22 8.42
C THR A 238 7.01 39.67 8.75
N VAL A 239 7.18 40.11 10.00
CA VAL A 239 6.84 41.47 10.45
C VAL A 239 7.89 42.47 9.95
N ASN A 240 7.49 43.31 8.99
CA ASN A 240 8.14 44.53 8.50
C ASN A 240 9.68 44.58 8.57
N ASN A 241 10.31 44.01 7.56
CA ASN A 241 11.73 44.14 7.29
C ASN A 241 12.05 45.36 6.41
N GLU A 242 11.39 46.51 6.64
CA GLU A 242 11.62 47.73 5.84
C GLU A 242 12.95 48.43 6.20
N ASN A 243 13.43 48.27 7.43
CA ASN A 243 14.69 48.85 7.87
C ASN A 243 15.82 47.80 7.82
N GLN A 244 16.83 48.05 6.97
CA GLN A 244 17.99 47.17 6.79
C GLN A 244 18.84 46.98 8.07
N GLN A 245 18.67 47.85 9.07
CA GLN A 245 19.50 47.89 10.27
C GLN A 245 19.09 46.89 11.36
N ASN A 246 17.81 46.52 11.49
CA ASN A 246 17.33 45.61 12.53
C ASN A 246 16.41 44.54 11.95
N ARG A 247 16.58 43.29 12.39
CA ARG A 247 15.80 42.14 11.91
C ARG A 247 15.08 41.44 13.04
N SER A 248 13.78 41.24 12.84
CA SER A 248 12.93 40.55 13.79
C SER A 248 12.95 39.03 13.57
N MET A 249 13.14 38.27 14.64
CA MET A 249 13.24 36.80 14.59
C MET A 249 12.37 36.13 15.64
N ILE A 250 11.92 34.92 15.29
CA ILE A 250 11.29 33.97 16.18
C ILE A 250 12.39 33.00 16.64
N LEU A 251 12.55 32.89 17.95
CA LEU A 251 13.51 32.00 18.59
C LEU A 251 12.81 30.75 19.12
N GLU A 252 13.21 29.58 18.62
CA GLU A 252 12.78 28.27 19.11
C GLU A 252 13.91 27.64 19.91
N ILE A 253 13.68 27.40 21.20
CA ILE A 253 14.63 26.72 22.09
C ILE A 253 14.15 25.31 22.37
N SER A 254 15.05 24.34 22.24
CA SER A 254 14.79 22.94 22.55
C SER A 254 16.00 22.29 23.19
N GLY A 255 15.79 21.21 23.96
CA GLY A 255 16.87 20.41 24.53
C GLY A 255 16.76 20.28 26.04
N VAL A 256 17.89 19.98 26.67
CA VAL A 256 17.96 19.63 28.09
C VAL A 256 18.96 20.53 28.80
N THR A 257 18.59 21.00 29.98
CA THR A 257 19.46 21.77 30.87
C THR A 257 19.25 21.34 32.32
N HIS A 258 20.07 21.81 33.24
CA HIS A 258 19.89 21.54 34.66
C HIS A 258 18.70 22.33 35.23
N SER A 259 17.95 21.73 36.15
CA SER A 259 16.78 22.32 36.79
C SER A 259 17.03 23.70 37.41
N ASN A 260 18.25 23.95 37.89
CA ASN A 260 18.65 25.24 38.47
C ASN A 260 18.82 26.37 37.43
N TYR A 261 19.07 26.01 36.16
CA TYR A 261 19.29 26.95 35.06
C TYR A 261 18.04 27.16 34.21
N LEU A 262 17.10 26.21 34.20
CA LEU A 262 15.84 26.32 33.47
C LEU A 262 15.06 27.62 33.75
N PRO A 263 14.77 28.03 35.00
CA PRO A 263 14.05 29.27 35.27
C PRO A 263 14.85 30.51 34.85
N LYS A 264 16.17 30.50 35.08
CA LYS A 264 17.06 31.61 34.71
C LYS A 264 17.09 31.83 33.20
N ILE A 265 17.15 30.74 32.42
CA ILE A 265 17.12 30.78 30.95
C ILE A 265 15.79 31.37 30.48
N LYS A 266 14.66 30.91 31.03
CA LYS A 266 13.33 31.44 30.66
C LYS A 266 13.20 32.93 30.96
N ASP A 267 13.70 33.38 32.12
CA ASP A 267 13.67 34.80 32.49
C ASP A 267 14.50 35.68 31.54
N ILE A 268 15.70 35.22 31.14
CA ILE A 268 16.56 35.95 30.20
C ILE A 268 15.89 36.05 28.83
N LEU A 269 15.35 34.95 28.32
CA LEU A 269 14.67 34.92 27.04
C LEU A 269 13.46 35.89 27.05
N SER A 270 12.64 35.84 28.11
CA SER A 270 11.50 36.74 28.25
C SER A 270 11.94 38.21 28.32
N LYS A 271 13.10 38.52 28.93
CA LYS A 271 13.69 39.87 28.88
C LYS A 271 14.09 40.27 27.46
N TRP A 272 14.73 39.38 26.71
CA TRP A 272 15.11 39.63 25.31
C TRP A 272 13.89 39.96 24.46
N LYS A 273 12.82 39.16 24.59
CA LYS A 273 11.53 39.40 23.93
C LYS A 273 10.91 40.74 24.32
N ASN A 274 10.87 41.06 25.61
CA ASN A 274 10.20 42.27 26.11
C ASN A 274 11.00 43.55 25.85
N SER A 275 12.33 43.45 25.71
CA SER A 275 13.19 44.61 25.50
C SER A 275 12.97 45.31 24.15
N GLN A 276 12.50 44.57 23.14
CA GLN A 276 12.36 45.02 21.74
C GLN A 276 13.63 45.68 21.15
N ASN A 277 14.78 45.50 21.81
CA ASN A 277 16.08 46.02 21.40
C ASN A 277 16.90 44.92 20.73
N ALA A 278 17.96 45.32 20.02
CA ALA A 278 18.91 44.37 19.45
C ALA A 278 19.61 43.59 20.57
N VAL A 279 19.39 42.28 20.61
CA VAL A 279 20.00 41.36 21.58
C VAL A 279 21.47 41.14 21.24
N VAL A 280 21.76 41.00 19.94
CA VAL A 280 23.10 40.90 19.37
C VAL A 280 23.14 41.66 18.06
N GLU A 281 24.32 42.20 17.70
CA GLU A 281 24.58 42.83 16.42
C GLU A 281 25.55 41.96 15.61
N ILE A 282 25.21 41.62 14.38
CA ILE A 282 26.02 40.80 13.48
C ILE A 282 26.16 41.53 12.15
N ASN A 283 27.38 41.84 11.73
CA ASN A 283 27.68 42.55 10.48
C ASN A 283 26.89 43.87 10.31
N GLY A 284 26.70 44.63 11.41
CA GLY A 284 25.95 45.89 11.39
C GLY A 284 24.42 45.73 11.39
N VAL A 285 23.91 44.50 11.60
CA VAL A 285 22.48 44.20 11.69
C VAL A 285 22.13 43.76 13.11
N GLY A 286 21.25 44.50 13.77
CA GLY A 286 20.72 44.15 15.09
C GLY A 286 19.67 43.05 15.01
N ILE A 287 19.80 42.03 15.87
CA ILE A 287 18.87 40.90 15.96
C ILE A 287 17.88 41.17 17.09
N ILE A 288 16.60 41.30 16.76
CA ILE A 288 15.51 41.52 17.71
C ILE A 288 14.67 40.25 17.81
N ILE A 289 14.41 39.77 19.03
CA ILE A 289 13.55 38.61 19.27
C ILE A 289 12.10 39.09 19.42
N SER A 290 11.24 38.80 18.44
CA SER A 290 9.81 39.16 18.52
C SER A 290 8.96 38.09 19.21
N LYS A 291 9.38 36.82 19.10
CA LYS A 291 8.68 35.70 19.72
C LYS A 291 9.69 34.66 20.17
N GLU A 292 9.41 34.07 21.33
CA GLU A 292 10.16 32.93 21.85
C GLU A 292 9.23 31.73 22.02
N ASN A 293 9.73 30.54 21.76
CA ASN A 293 9.11 29.28 22.12
C ASN A 293 10.13 28.40 22.86
N SER A 294 9.92 28.20 24.16
CA SER A 294 10.76 27.40 25.04
C SER A 294 10.06 26.14 25.58
N GLU A 295 8.92 25.74 24.99
CA GLU A 295 8.13 24.57 25.44
C GLU A 295 8.90 23.26 25.36
N LYS A 296 9.87 23.17 24.44
CA LYS A 296 10.69 21.97 24.23
C LYS A 296 12.00 21.99 25.03
N LEU A 297 12.18 22.95 25.94
CA LEU A 297 13.32 23.01 26.85
C LEU A 297 12.95 22.35 28.19
N ILE A 298 13.68 21.30 28.57
CA ILE A 298 13.40 20.49 29.74
C ILE A 298 14.53 20.64 30.77
N GLY A 299 14.17 20.84 32.03
CA GLY A 299 15.10 20.80 33.17
C GLY A 299 15.17 19.38 33.73
N ILE A 300 16.37 18.85 33.92
CA ILE A 300 16.65 17.59 34.62
C ILE A 300 17.41 17.82 35.92
#